data_AF-A0A2Z4JKQ5-F1
#
_entry.id   AF-A0A2Z4JKQ5-F1
#
_cell.length_a   1.000
_cell.length_b   1.000
_cell.length_c   1.000
_cell.angle_alpha   90.00
_cell.angle_beta   90.00
_cell.angle_gamma   90.00
#
_symmetry.space_group_name_H-M   'P 1'
#
loop_
_entity.id
_entity.type
_entity.pdbx_description
1 polymer ?
#
loop_
_entity_poly.entity_id
_entity_poly.type
_entity_poly.pdbx_seq_one_letter_code
_entity_poly.pdbx_strand_id
1 'polypeptide(L)' 'MAAGQNQRNRKNDPMLTKTGKTRLYPLNLTQLKTLLEKSTKPKEKGMILRAIALREVAIKIA' A
#
# COMPACT_ATOMS: atom_id res chain seq x y z
N MET A 1 4.20 12.38 -18.64
CA MET A 1 3.08 12.59 -17.70
C MET A 1 3.44 13.80 -16.84
N ALA A 2 2.72 14.92 -16.96
CA ALA A 2 3.16 16.21 -16.41
C ALA A 2 3.22 16.18 -14.87
N ALA A 3 4.44 16.30 -14.32
CA ALA A 3 4.69 16.49 -12.90
C ALA A 3 4.59 17.99 -12.60
N GLY A 4 3.44 18.44 -12.08
CA GLY A 4 3.29 19.88 -11.81
C GLY A 4 2.02 20.35 -11.09
N GLN A 5 1.09 19.47 -10.70
CA GLN A 5 -0.17 19.91 -10.09
C GLN A 5 -0.44 19.22 -8.76
N ASN A 6 0.47 19.41 -7.79
CA ASN A 6 0.12 19.32 -6.37
C ASN A 6 -0.76 20.55 -6.04
N GLN A 7 -2.01 20.56 -6.50
CA GLN A 7 -2.99 21.58 -6.11
C GLN A 7 -3.25 21.46 -4.61
N ARG A 8 -2.59 22.32 -3.85
CA ARG A 8 -2.64 22.45 -2.39
C ARG A 8 -4.03 22.82 -1.83
N ASN A 9 -5.05 22.99 -2.68
CA ASN A 9 -6.35 23.58 -2.33
C ASN A 9 -7.56 22.69 -2.59
N ARG A 10 -7.40 21.40 -2.92
CA ARG A 10 -8.56 20.51 -3.04
C ARG A 10 -9.12 20.24 -1.64
N LYS A 11 -10.42 20.41 -1.41
CA LYS A 11 -11.08 19.94 -0.17
C LYS A 11 -10.70 18.47 0.01
N ASN A 12 -9.81 18.17 0.95
CA ASN A 12 -9.26 16.84 1.12
C ASN A 12 -10.35 15.98 1.74
N ASP A 13 -11.01 15.17 0.92
CA ASP A 13 -11.71 13.99 1.43
C ASP A 13 -10.68 13.16 2.21
N PRO A 14 -10.89 12.92 3.52
CA PRO A 14 -9.93 12.19 4.34
C PRO A 14 -9.68 10.76 3.82
N MET A 15 -10.61 10.20 3.04
CA MET A 15 -10.50 8.87 2.43
C MET A 15 -9.77 8.86 1.09
N LEU A 16 -9.32 10.01 0.56
CA LEU A 16 -8.58 10.08 -0.70
C LEU A 16 -7.09 10.39 -0.45
N THR A 17 -6.25 9.71 -1.22
CA THR A 17 -4.82 10.01 -1.32
C THR A 17 -4.61 11.27 -2.17
N LYS A 18 -3.40 11.84 -2.14
CA LYS A 18 -3.04 13.00 -2.96
C LYS A 18 -3.26 12.80 -4.47
N THR A 19 -3.29 11.55 -4.94
CA THR A 19 -3.55 11.20 -6.35
C THR A 19 -5.04 10.97 -6.65
N GLY A 20 -5.93 11.21 -5.70
CA GLY A 20 -7.37 10.98 -5.86
C GLY A 20 -7.80 9.52 -5.78
N LYS A 21 -6.86 8.59 -5.55
CA LYS A 21 -7.18 7.18 -5.27
C LYS A 21 -7.64 7.05 -3.83
N THR A 22 -8.59 6.15 -3.55
CA THR A 22 -8.98 5.79 -2.19
C THR A 22 -7.75 5.42 -1.36
N ARG A 23 -7.64 5.98 -0.16
CA ARG A 23 -6.62 5.57 0.83
C ARG A 23 -6.82 4.10 1.10
N LEU A 24 -5.84 3.28 0.72
CA LEU A 24 -5.84 1.89 1.12
C LEU A 24 -5.60 1.84 2.63
N TYR A 25 -6.48 1.11 3.32
CA TYR A 25 -6.20 0.50 4.61
C TYR A 25 -4.98 -0.42 4.53
N PRO A 26 -4.45 -0.93 5.66
CA PRO A 26 -3.31 -1.84 5.61
C PRO A 26 -3.58 -2.98 4.65
N LEU A 27 -2.66 -3.17 3.69
CA LEU A 27 -2.82 -4.08 2.57
C LEU A 27 -3.32 -5.45 3.03
N ASN A 28 -4.26 -6.01 2.26
CA ASN A 28 -4.70 -7.37 2.50
C ASN A 28 -3.64 -8.37 2.01
N LEU A 29 -3.76 -9.64 2.42
CA LEU A 29 -2.78 -10.66 2.06
C LEU A 29 -2.68 -10.89 0.55
N THR A 30 -3.79 -10.79 -0.19
CA THR A 30 -3.81 -11.00 -1.64
C THR A 30 -3.06 -9.89 -2.38
N GLN A 31 -3.20 -8.63 -1.93
CA GLN A 31 -2.44 -7.48 -2.43
C GLN A 31 -0.96 -7.58 -2.08
N LEU A 32 -0.61 -8.09 -0.90
CA LEU A 32 0.79 -8.29 -0.51
C LEU A 32 1.46 -9.38 -1.36
N LYS A 33 0.77 -10.50 -1.63
CA LYS A 33 1.28 -11.57 -2.50
C LYS A 33 1.48 -11.10 -3.94
N THR A 34 0.52 -10.37 -4.51
CA THR A 34 0.67 -9.78 -5.85
C THR A 34 1.80 -8.74 -5.94
N LEU A 35 2.07 -8.00 -4.86
CA LEU A 35 3.22 -7.10 -4.76
C LEU A 35 4.55 -7.85 -4.70
N LEU A 36 4.58 -8.99 -4.00
CA LEU A 36 5.77 -9.84 -3.91
C LEU A 36 6.19 -10.39 -5.28
N GLU A 37 5.22 -10.82 -6.08
CA GLU A 37 5.43 -11.32 -7.45
C GLU A 37 5.95 -10.22 -8.39
N LYS A 38 5.46 -8.98 -8.23
CA LYS A 38 5.85 -7.84 -9.08
C LYS A 38 7.15 -7.17 -8.65
N SER A 39 7.57 -7.29 -7.40
CA SER A 39 8.78 -6.64 -6.91
C SER A 39 10.02 -7.36 -7.44
N THR A 40 10.96 -6.60 -7.99
CA THR A 40 12.26 -7.12 -8.45
C THR A 40 13.39 -6.80 -7.48
N LYS A 41 13.19 -5.87 -6.54
CA LYS A 41 14.22 -5.42 -5.61
C LYS A 41 14.26 -6.28 -4.35
N PRO A 42 15.42 -6.85 -3.97
CA PRO A 42 15.52 -7.73 -2.79
C PRO A 42 15.04 -7.08 -1.48
N LYS A 43 15.36 -5.80 -1.27
CA LYS A 43 14.94 -5.06 -0.07
C LYS A 43 13.43 -4.89 0.02
N GLU A 44 12.77 -4.62 -1.11
CA GLU A 44 11.31 -4.51 -1.18
C GLU A 44 10.66 -5.87 -0.90
N LYS A 45 11.17 -6.96 -1.50
CA LYS A 45 10.71 -8.32 -1.20
C LYS A 45 10.81 -8.65 0.28
N GLY A 46 11.93 -8.32 0.94
CA GLY A 46 12.11 -8.54 2.37
C GLY A 46 11.08 -7.80 3.22
N MET A 47 10.76 -6.55 2.88
CA MET A 47 9.71 -5.80 3.57
C MET A 47 8.32 -6.39 3.34
N ILE A 48 8.02 -6.82 2.12
CA ILE A 48 6.72 -7.43 1.76
C ILE A 48 6.52 -8.76 2.50
N LEU A 49 7.55 -9.62 2.53
CA LEU A 49 7.51 -10.88 3.28
C LEU A 49 7.28 -10.65 4.77
N ARG A 50 7.95 -9.66 5.37
CA ARG A 50 7.72 -9.28 6.77
C ARG A 50 6.27 -8.83 7.00
N ALA A 51 5.73 -8.02 6.10
CA ALA A 51 4.34 -7.56 6.19
C ALA A 51 3.34 -8.71 6.08
N ILE A 52 3.58 -9.70 5.22
CA ILE A 52 2.78 -10.93 5.11
C ILE A 52 2.79 -11.68 6.44
N ALA A 53 3.97 -11.94 7.01
CA ALA A 53 4.10 -12.66 8.28
C ALA A 53 3.34 -11.96 9.42
N LEU A 54 3.45 -10.64 9.53
CA LEU A 54 2.71 -9.86 10.54
C LEU A 54 1.19 -9.95 10.35
N ARG A 55 0.71 -9.95 9.11
CA ARG A 55 -0.72 -10.04 8.80
C ARG A 55 -1.28 -11.44 9.08
N GLU A 56 -0.51 -12.48 8.78
CA GLU A 56 -0.88 -13.86 9.08
C GLU A 56 -0.96 -14.11 10.59
N VAL A 57 -0.03 -13.56 11.37
CA VAL A 57 -0.09 -13.62 12.84
C VAL A 57 -1.33 -12.89 13.37
N ALA A 58 -1.61 -11.68 12.87
CA ALA A 58 -2.79 -10.92 13.28
C ALA A 58 -4.11 -11.64 12.97
N ILE A 59 -4.20 -12.35 11.84
CA ILE A 59 -5.38 -13.16 11.49
C ILE A 59 -5.49 -14.40 12.38
N LYS A 60 -4.38 -15.02 12.80
CA LYS A 60 -4.41 -16.21 13.67
C LYS A 60 -4.82 -15.90 15.11
N ILE A 61 -4.67 -14.66 15.55
CA ILE A 61 -4.97 -14.21 16.91
C ILE A 61 -6.39 -13.59 17.00
N ALA A 62 -6.97 -13.20 15.87
CA ALA A 62 -8.31 -12.62 15.77
C ALA A 62 -9.37 -13.71 15.54
#